data_AF-A0A2R5EPP8-F1
#
_entry.id   AF-A0A2R5EPP8-F1
#
_cell.length_a   1.000
_cell.length_b   1.000
_cell.length_c   1.000
_cell.angle_alpha   90.00
_cell.angle_beta   90.00
_cell.angle_gamma   90.00
#
_symmetry.space_group_name_H-M   'P 1'
#
loop_
_entity.id
_entity.type
_entity.pdbx_description
1 polymer ?
#
loop_
_entity_poly.entity_id
_entity_poly.type
_entity_poly.pdbx_seq_one_letter_code
_entity_poly.pdbx_strand_id
1 'polypeptide(L)'
;MHLFRNESWPTIMVIGAFAIGVLLGEFPSHGDWQPKWEMVSAIGTIAAAVIALGISLGEGYRRRREAYVRAQLTAARITGHLAMLVAKLGYISLSARQCIDDNAPVSICELLLNQLLEIDIGVTDDELLVLEPLPNQSAFLLAGAKGSIASAKNYLSMVCGPTYPEKRARIDDALQLVEFLTTEAQLQISKAMVECQKACLAETSPHS
;
A
#
# COMPACT_ATOMS: atom_id res chain seq x y z
N MET A 1 -26.74 -1.04 11.24
CA MET A 1 -27.11 -2.35 11.82
C MET A 1 -25.95 -2.83 12.70
N HIS A 2 -25.91 -2.33 13.94
CA HIS A 2 -24.82 -2.57 14.91
C HIS A 2 -25.11 -3.79 15.79
N LEU A 3 -24.99 -5.01 15.25
CA LEU A 3 -25.18 -6.23 16.06
C LEU A 3 -23.98 -7.20 16.09
N PHE A 4 -22.86 -6.91 15.42
CA PHE A 4 -21.69 -7.81 15.43
C PHE A 4 -20.34 -7.11 15.65
N ARG A 5 -20.32 -6.01 16.41
CA ARG A 5 -19.09 -5.48 17.04
C ARG A 5 -19.02 -6.01 18.47
N ASN A 6 -19.03 -7.33 18.62
CA ASN A 6 -18.81 -7.97 19.91
C ASN A 6 -17.60 -8.89 19.73
N GLU A 7 -16.48 -8.53 20.34
CA GLU A 7 -15.23 -9.32 20.43
C GLU A 7 -15.45 -10.67 21.15
N SER A 8 -16.69 -11.01 21.48
CA SER A 8 -17.10 -12.19 22.23
C SER A 8 -17.35 -13.44 21.39
N TRP A 9 -17.32 -13.36 20.05
CA TRP A 9 -17.53 -14.55 19.20
C TRP A 9 -16.58 -15.73 19.49
N PRO A 10 -15.26 -15.53 19.64
CA PRO A 10 -14.37 -16.63 20.01
C PRO A 10 -14.66 -17.17 21.42
N THR A 11 -14.98 -16.31 22.39
CA THR A 11 -15.34 -16.74 23.75
C THR A 11 -16.67 -17.50 23.78
N ILE A 12 -17.67 -17.09 23.00
CA ILE A 12 -18.94 -17.81 22.87
C ILE A 12 -18.73 -19.18 22.23
N MET A 13 -17.85 -19.30 21.23
CA MET A 13 -17.53 -20.61 20.65
C MET A 13 -16.77 -21.53 21.60
N VAL A 14 -15.81 -21.00 22.36
CA VAL A 14 -15.07 -21.79 23.36
C VAL A 14 -15.99 -22.25 24.50
N ILE A 15 -16.85 -21.35 25.01
CA ILE A 15 -17.85 -21.69 26.04
C ILE A 15 -18.86 -22.72 25.50
N GLY A 16 -19.31 -22.56 24.26
CA GLY A 16 -20.23 -23.50 23.60
C GLY A 16 -19.62 -24.88 23.40
N ALA A 17 -18.35 -24.96 22.96
CA ALA A 17 -17.64 -26.23 22.79
C ALA A 17 -17.38 -26.93 24.13
N PHE A 18 -17.05 -26.16 25.18
CA PHE A 18 -16.86 -26.69 26.52
C PHE A 18 -18.17 -27.23 27.10
N ALA A 19 -19.28 -26.51 26.92
CA ALA A 19 -20.60 -26.95 27.36
C ALA A 19 -21.05 -28.25 26.64
N ILE A 20 -20.78 -28.38 25.34
CA ILE A 20 -21.08 -29.59 24.57
C ILE A 20 -20.21 -30.78 25.04
N GLY A 21 -18.93 -30.54 25.31
CA GLY A 21 -18.03 -31.57 25.85
C GLY A 21 -18.44 -32.08 27.25
N VAL A 22 -18.89 -31.18 28.13
CA VAL A 22 -19.40 -31.54 29.47
C VAL A 22 -20.72 -32.30 29.37
N LEU A 23 -21.64 -31.88 28.50
CA LEU A 23 -22.93 -32.57 28.29
C LEU A 23 -22.76 -33.98 27.69
N LEU A 24 -21.70 -34.23 26.90
CA LEU A 24 -21.39 -35.55 26.37
C LEU A 24 -20.65 -36.45 27.36
N GLY A 25 -20.11 -35.90 28.45
CA GLY A 25 -19.34 -36.63 29.47
C GLY A 25 -20.17 -37.34 30.55
N GLU A 26 -21.46 -37.01 30.70
CA GLU A 26 -22.30 -37.53 31.79
C GLU A 26 -23.19 -38.73 31.43
N PHE A 27 -22.96 -39.41 30.30
CA PHE A 27 -23.75 -40.59 29.96
C PHE A 27 -23.34 -41.83 30.78
N PRO A 28 -24.24 -42.43 31.59
CA PRO A 28 -23.91 -43.55 32.46
C PRO A 28 -23.54 -44.80 31.65
N SER A 29 -22.36 -45.35 31.94
CA SER A 29 -21.76 -46.49 31.24
C SER A 29 -22.37 -47.82 31.69
N HIS A 30 -23.37 -48.33 30.98
CA HIS A 30 -23.84 -49.72 31.14
C HIS A 30 -24.00 -50.39 29.76
N GLY A 31 -23.13 -51.36 29.45
CA GLY A 31 -23.26 -52.42 28.43
C GLY A 31 -23.38 -52.00 26.95
N ASP A 32 -22.44 -52.42 26.09
CA ASP A 32 -22.43 -52.30 24.62
C ASP A 32 -22.20 -50.90 23.99
N TRP A 33 -21.02 -50.29 24.21
CA TRP A 33 -20.71 -48.91 23.75
C TRP A 33 -19.47 -48.74 22.84
N GLN A 34 -18.78 -49.79 22.38
CA GLN A 34 -17.64 -49.63 21.45
C GLN A 34 -17.92 -48.72 20.24
N PRO A 35 -19.03 -48.87 19.47
CA PRO A 35 -19.30 -47.99 18.33
C PRO A 35 -19.64 -46.54 18.72
N LYS A 36 -20.01 -46.30 19.99
CA LYS A 36 -20.42 -44.98 20.47
C LYS A 36 -19.22 -44.16 20.94
N TRP A 37 -18.17 -44.79 21.43
CA TRP A 37 -16.92 -44.10 21.77
C TRP A 37 -16.18 -43.61 20.52
N GLU A 38 -16.20 -44.40 19.45
CA GLU A 38 -15.70 -43.98 18.13
C GLU A 38 -16.47 -42.76 17.60
N MET A 39 -17.81 -42.76 17.73
CA MET A 39 -18.65 -41.64 17.32
C MET A 39 -18.38 -40.36 18.12
N VAL A 40 -18.21 -40.46 19.44
CA VAL A 40 -17.85 -39.30 20.29
C VAL A 40 -16.47 -38.75 19.92
N SER A 41 -15.49 -39.63 19.67
CA SER A 41 -14.15 -39.21 19.27
C SER A 41 -14.15 -38.49 17.91
N ALA A 42 -14.97 -38.97 16.96
CA ALA A 42 -15.14 -38.34 15.64
C ALA A 42 -15.83 -36.97 15.74
N ILE A 43 -16.83 -36.81 16.61
CA ILE A 43 -17.47 -35.51 16.86
C ILE A 43 -16.47 -34.54 17.50
N GLY A 44 -15.66 -35.01 18.46
CA GLY A 44 -14.62 -34.21 19.10
C GLY A 44 -13.58 -33.69 18.13
N THR A 45 -13.10 -34.52 17.19
CA THR A 45 -12.11 -34.09 16.19
C THR A 45 -12.69 -33.09 15.19
N ILE A 46 -13.94 -33.29 14.74
CA ILE A 46 -14.63 -32.33 13.85
C ILE A 46 -14.84 -30.99 14.57
N ALA A 47 -15.32 -31.01 15.82
CA ALA A 47 -15.51 -29.79 16.61
C ALA A 47 -14.18 -29.04 16.82
N ALA A 48 -13.11 -29.74 17.17
CA ALA A 48 -11.78 -29.14 17.31
C ALA A 48 -11.28 -28.52 16.00
N ALA A 49 -11.49 -29.21 14.86
CA ALA A 49 -11.12 -28.69 13.54
C ALA A 49 -11.90 -27.41 13.17
N VAL A 50 -13.21 -27.37 13.45
CA VAL A 50 -14.04 -26.18 13.21
C VAL A 50 -13.60 -25.00 14.08
N ILE A 51 -13.29 -25.23 15.36
CA ILE A 51 -12.80 -24.17 16.27
C ILE A 51 -11.44 -23.66 15.79
N ALA A 52 -10.51 -24.55 15.43
CA ALA A 52 -9.20 -24.17 14.92
C ALA A 52 -9.31 -23.34 13.62
N LEU A 53 -10.20 -23.73 12.71
CA LEU A 53 -10.50 -22.95 11.51
C LEU A 53 -11.11 -21.59 11.84
N GLY A 54 -12.04 -21.54 12.80
CA GLY A 54 -12.65 -20.28 13.26
C GLY A 54 -11.64 -19.30 13.83
N ILE A 55 -10.71 -19.77 14.67
CA ILE A 55 -9.63 -18.97 15.25
C ILE A 55 -8.66 -18.50 14.15
N SER A 56 -8.25 -19.40 13.25
CA SER A 56 -7.34 -19.07 12.15
C SER A 56 -7.92 -18.01 11.21
N LEU A 57 -9.20 -18.15 10.84
CA LEU A 57 -9.90 -17.15 10.04
C LEU A 57 -10.06 -15.82 10.78
N GLY A 58 -10.43 -15.86 12.07
CA GLY A 58 -10.60 -14.67 12.90
C GLY A 58 -9.31 -13.85 13.05
N GLU A 59 -8.17 -14.52 13.26
CA GLU A 59 -6.87 -13.86 13.27
C GLU A 59 -6.52 -13.23 11.92
N GLY A 60 -6.83 -13.91 10.82
CA GLY A 60 -6.63 -13.37 9.47
C GLY A 60 -7.40 -12.07 9.24
N TYR A 61 -8.67 -12.02 9.64
CA TYR A 61 -9.47 -10.80 9.56
C TYR A 61 -8.94 -9.68 10.45
N ARG A 62 -8.54 -10.00 11.69
CA ARG A 62 -7.97 -9.01 12.62
C ARG A 62 -6.68 -8.41 12.06
N ARG A 63 -5.76 -9.25 11.58
CA ARG A 63 -4.48 -8.80 10.99
C ARG A 63 -4.70 -7.93 9.75
N ARG A 64 -5.64 -8.29 8.87
CA ARG A 64 -5.99 -7.46 7.70
C ARG A 64 -6.54 -6.09 8.11
N ARG A 65 -7.40 -6.05 9.14
CA ARG A 65 -7.94 -4.80 9.66
C ARG A 65 -6.86 -3.92 10.27
N GLU A 66 -5.98 -4.49 11.08
CA GLU A 66 -4.83 -3.76 11.65
C GLU A 66 -3.89 -3.24 10.57
N ALA A 67 -3.60 -4.05 9.54
CA ALA A 67 -2.79 -3.63 8.41
C ALA A 67 -3.43 -2.47 7.63
N TYR A 68 -4.75 -2.53 7.41
CA TYR A 68 -5.49 -1.48 6.73
C TYR A 68 -5.49 -0.14 7.51
N VAL A 69 -5.71 -0.18 8.82
CA VAL A 69 -5.65 1.02 9.67
C VAL A 69 -4.23 1.63 9.65
N ARG A 70 -3.19 0.80 9.72
CA ARG A 70 -1.80 1.29 9.57
C ARG A 70 -1.57 1.94 8.21
N ALA A 71 -2.07 1.33 7.14
CA ALA A 71 -1.98 1.87 5.80
C ALA A 71 -2.68 3.23 5.68
N GLN A 72 -3.85 3.40 6.29
CA GLN A 72 -4.57 4.68 6.32
C GLN A 72 -3.80 5.76 7.10
N LEU A 73 -3.25 5.43 8.26
CA LEU A 73 -2.43 6.37 9.05
C LEU A 73 -1.19 6.81 8.27
N THR A 74 -0.52 5.88 7.61
CA THR A 74 0.62 6.18 6.73
C THR A 74 0.17 7.02 5.54
N ALA A 75 -0.95 6.68 4.90
CA ALA A 75 -1.54 7.44 3.78
C ALA A 75 -1.85 8.89 4.17
N ALA A 76 -2.44 9.11 5.34
CA ALA A 76 -2.73 10.44 5.87
C ALA A 76 -1.45 11.25 6.06
N ARG A 77 -0.40 10.62 6.60
CA ARG A 77 0.91 11.25 6.81
C ARG A 77 1.58 11.67 5.49
N ILE A 78 1.59 10.80 4.49
CA ILE A 78 2.30 11.05 3.23
C ILE A 78 1.53 11.97 2.29
N THR A 79 0.20 12.07 2.40
CA THR A 79 -0.65 12.83 1.46
C THR A 79 -0.20 14.29 1.31
N GLY A 80 0.16 14.96 2.41
CA GLY A 80 0.68 16.34 2.36
C GLY A 80 2.00 16.45 1.61
N HIS A 81 2.88 15.46 1.78
CA HIS A 81 4.16 15.40 1.08
C HIS A 81 3.99 15.10 -0.42
N LEU A 82 3.08 14.19 -0.77
CA LEU A 82 2.74 13.90 -2.17
C LEU A 82 2.18 15.12 -2.90
N ALA A 83 1.35 15.94 -2.22
CA ALA A 83 0.82 17.17 -2.81
C ALA A 83 1.93 18.18 -3.14
N MET A 84 2.88 18.38 -2.21
CA MET A 84 4.05 19.24 -2.47
C MET A 84 4.90 18.70 -3.61
N LEU A 85 5.08 17.37 -3.67
CA LEU A 85 5.85 16.72 -4.71
C LEU A 85 5.22 16.90 -6.10
N VAL A 86 3.89 16.77 -6.22
CA VAL A 86 3.15 17.05 -7.47
C VAL A 86 3.38 18.47 -7.94
N ALA A 87 3.33 19.45 -7.04
CA ALA A 87 3.58 20.85 -7.38
C ALA A 87 5.03 21.07 -7.87
N LYS A 88 6.01 20.45 -7.21
CA LYS A 88 7.43 20.52 -7.61
C LYS A 88 7.68 19.87 -8.97
N LEU A 89 7.12 18.68 -9.22
CA LEU A 89 7.25 18.00 -10.51
C LEU A 89 6.59 18.79 -11.64
N GLY A 90 5.43 19.41 -11.37
CA GLY A 90 4.77 20.29 -12.33
C GLY A 90 5.57 21.56 -12.64
N TYR A 91 6.28 22.11 -11.66
CA TYR A 91 7.20 23.23 -11.89
C TYR A 91 8.36 22.80 -12.80
N ILE A 92 8.97 21.65 -12.53
CA ILE A 92 10.09 21.13 -13.32
C ILE A 92 9.68 20.79 -14.75
N SER A 93 8.54 20.12 -14.95
CA SER A 93 8.08 19.79 -16.30
C SER A 93 7.81 21.06 -17.12
N LEU A 94 7.23 22.08 -16.50
CA LEU A 94 7.02 23.38 -17.13
C LEU A 94 8.34 24.10 -17.44
N SER A 95 9.30 24.08 -16.51
CA SER A 95 10.64 24.64 -16.75
C SER A 95 11.39 23.89 -17.85
N ALA A 96 11.32 22.57 -17.90
CA ALA A 96 11.93 21.76 -18.96
C ALA A 96 11.35 22.11 -20.33
N ARG A 97 10.01 22.23 -20.42
CA ARG A 97 9.34 22.64 -21.65
C ARG A 97 9.74 24.04 -22.11
N GLN A 98 9.79 25.01 -21.20
CA GLN A 98 10.27 26.36 -21.52
C GLN A 98 11.70 26.37 -22.05
N CYS A 99 12.57 25.49 -21.53
CA CYS A 99 13.95 25.38 -22.01
C CYS A 99 14.04 24.86 -23.44
N ILE A 100 13.15 23.92 -23.82
CA ILE A 100 13.05 23.40 -25.17
C ILE A 100 12.59 24.50 -26.14
N ASP A 101 11.57 25.28 -25.75
CA ASP A 101 10.99 26.33 -26.60
C ASP A 101 11.94 27.54 -26.78
N ASP A 102 12.57 28.01 -25.70
CA ASP A 102 13.44 29.20 -25.72
C ASP A 102 14.89 28.89 -26.17
N ASN A 103 15.17 27.64 -26.52
CA ASN A 103 16.49 27.21 -26.98
C ASN A 103 17.58 27.53 -25.93
N ALA A 104 17.24 27.30 -24.67
CA ALA A 104 17.96 27.78 -23.49
C ALA A 104 19.42 27.29 -23.40
N PRO A 105 20.31 28.07 -22.75
CA PRO A 105 21.69 27.68 -22.51
C PRO A 105 21.80 26.44 -21.59
N VAL A 106 22.88 25.66 -21.81
CA VAL A 106 23.21 24.42 -21.09
C VAL A 106 23.24 24.57 -19.56
N SER A 107 23.51 25.78 -19.06
CA SER A 107 23.47 26.10 -17.62
C SER A 107 22.11 25.83 -16.96
N ILE A 108 21.00 25.86 -17.72
CA ILE A 108 19.68 25.57 -17.17
C ILE A 108 19.48 24.06 -16.95
N CYS A 109 20.15 23.21 -17.74
CA CYS A 109 20.12 21.77 -17.52
C CYS A 109 20.78 21.37 -16.18
N GLU A 110 21.87 22.03 -15.79
CA GLU A 110 22.50 21.83 -14.49
C GLU A 110 21.59 22.28 -13.34
N LEU A 111 20.86 23.39 -13.52
CA LEU A 111 19.89 23.87 -12.54
C LEU A 111 18.72 22.89 -12.38
N LEU A 112 18.16 22.40 -13.49
CA LEU A 112 17.12 21.37 -13.50
C LEU A 112 17.61 20.08 -12.84
N LEU A 113 18.86 19.68 -13.09
CA LEU A 113 19.46 18.52 -12.45
C LEU A 113 19.55 18.71 -10.95
N ASN A 114 20.04 19.85 -10.47
CA ASN A 114 20.12 20.14 -9.04
C ASN A 114 18.73 20.11 -8.39
N GLN A 115 17.70 20.67 -9.04
CA GLN A 115 16.32 20.59 -8.55
C GLN A 115 15.79 19.15 -8.52
N LEU A 116 16.10 18.34 -9.54
CA LEU A 116 15.73 16.91 -9.56
C LEU A 116 16.47 16.11 -8.48
N LEU A 117 17.72 16.45 -8.20
CA LEU A 117 18.55 15.82 -7.18
C LEU A 117 18.03 16.12 -5.77
N GLU A 118 17.49 17.32 -5.54
CA GLU A 118 16.85 17.73 -4.29
C GLU A 118 15.46 17.11 -4.09
N ILE A 119 14.82 16.63 -5.16
CA ILE A 119 13.55 15.94 -5.05
C ILE A 119 13.80 14.51 -4.56
N ASP A 120 13.52 14.33 -3.27
CA ASP A 120 13.24 13.03 -2.71
C ASP A 120 11.73 12.89 -2.46
N ILE A 121 11.20 11.73 -2.85
CA ILE A 121 9.81 11.36 -2.56
C ILE A 121 9.64 11.24 -1.06
N GLY A 122 10.70 11.06 -0.27
CA GLY A 122 10.64 11.07 1.20
C GLY A 122 9.76 9.96 1.78
N VAL A 123 9.32 9.03 0.93
CA VAL A 123 8.59 7.81 1.30
C VAL A 123 9.59 6.67 1.30
N THR A 124 9.75 6.08 2.47
CA THR A 124 10.62 4.92 2.67
C THR A 124 10.03 3.67 2.01
N ASP A 125 10.88 2.71 1.67
CA ASP A 125 10.40 1.44 1.09
C ASP A 125 9.51 0.67 2.07
N ASP A 126 9.74 0.82 3.38
CA ASP A 126 8.87 0.27 4.43
C ASP A 126 7.49 0.92 4.41
N GLU A 127 7.40 2.25 4.24
CA GLU A 127 6.12 2.95 4.11
C GLU A 127 5.36 2.54 2.85
N LEU A 128 6.07 2.24 1.75
CA LEU A 128 5.47 1.69 0.53
C LEU A 128 4.85 0.32 0.78
N LEU A 129 5.52 -0.57 1.51
CA LEU A 129 4.98 -1.88 1.88
C LEU A 129 3.75 -1.77 2.79
N VAL A 130 3.74 -0.79 3.69
CA VAL A 130 2.59 -0.53 4.57
C VAL A 130 1.35 -0.09 3.78
N LEU A 131 1.52 0.49 2.59
CA LEU A 131 0.41 0.92 1.72
C LEU A 131 -0.17 -0.20 0.85
N GLU A 132 0.44 -1.40 0.82
CA GLU A 132 -0.03 -2.55 0.05
C GLU A 132 -1.53 -2.88 0.22
N PRO A 133 -2.13 -2.87 1.43
CA PRO A 133 -3.55 -3.24 1.59
C PRO A 133 -4.54 -2.17 1.09
N LEU A 134 -4.06 -1.01 0.62
CA LEU A 134 -4.94 0.00 0.04
C LEU A 134 -5.45 -0.42 -1.35
N PRO A 135 -6.69 -0.04 -1.70
CA PRO A 135 -7.24 -0.34 -3.02
C PRO A 135 -6.46 0.39 -4.13
N ASN A 136 -6.64 -0.08 -5.38
CA ASN A 136 -6.11 0.57 -6.58
C ASN A 136 -4.57 0.66 -6.67
N GLN A 137 -3.85 -0.23 -5.97
CA GLN A 137 -2.41 -0.41 -6.10
C GLN A 137 -1.62 0.89 -5.86
N SER A 138 -2.02 1.70 -4.87
CA SER A 138 -1.37 2.98 -4.56
C SER A 138 0.14 2.83 -4.29
N ALA A 139 0.54 1.77 -3.58
CA ALA A 139 1.94 1.42 -3.37
C ALA A 139 2.71 1.21 -4.69
N PHE A 140 2.11 0.52 -5.66
CA PHE A 140 2.71 0.27 -6.97
C PHE A 140 2.84 1.57 -7.77
N LEU A 141 1.83 2.44 -7.74
CA LEU A 141 1.88 3.74 -8.40
C LEU A 141 2.99 4.63 -7.84
N LEU A 142 3.16 4.65 -6.51
CA LEU A 142 4.23 5.43 -5.86
C LEU A 142 5.62 4.84 -6.15
N ALA A 143 5.74 3.51 -6.16
CA ALA A 143 6.99 2.83 -6.56
C ALA A 143 7.33 3.11 -8.03
N GLY A 144 6.34 3.11 -8.92
CA GLY A 144 6.47 3.52 -10.32
C GLY A 144 6.99 4.95 -10.44
N ALA A 145 6.40 5.90 -9.70
CA ALA A 145 6.79 7.29 -9.74
C ALA A 145 8.23 7.49 -9.25
N LYS A 146 8.63 6.74 -8.21
CA LYS A 146 10.03 6.66 -7.74
C LYS A 146 10.97 6.16 -8.81
N GLY A 147 10.58 5.11 -9.54
CA GLY A 147 11.32 4.60 -10.69
C GLY A 147 11.48 5.63 -11.81
N SER A 148 10.40 6.33 -12.17
CA SER A 148 10.43 7.35 -13.23
C SER A 148 11.30 8.55 -12.86
N ILE A 149 11.24 9.05 -11.63
CA ILE A 149 12.09 10.15 -11.15
C ILE A 149 13.55 9.73 -11.08
N ALA A 150 13.85 8.53 -10.56
CA ALA A 150 15.21 8.01 -10.52
C ALA A 150 15.79 7.82 -11.94
N SER A 151 14.97 7.35 -12.88
CA SER A 151 15.35 7.22 -14.29
C SER A 151 15.65 8.58 -14.90
N ALA A 152 14.76 9.57 -14.71
CA ALA A 152 14.97 10.94 -15.20
C ALA A 152 16.27 11.55 -14.66
N LYS A 153 16.55 11.38 -13.37
CA LYS A 153 17.80 11.81 -12.72
C LYS A 153 19.03 11.15 -13.35
N ASN A 154 19.00 9.83 -13.54
CA ASN A 154 20.13 9.10 -14.13
C ASN A 154 20.38 9.55 -15.58
N TYR A 155 19.33 9.68 -16.38
CA TYR A 155 19.44 10.16 -17.77
C TYR A 155 20.01 11.58 -17.83
N LEU A 156 19.48 12.50 -17.02
CA LEU A 156 19.96 13.88 -17.01
C LEU A 156 21.41 14.00 -16.52
N SER A 157 21.81 13.20 -15.52
CA SER A 157 23.20 13.14 -15.05
C SER A 157 24.18 12.61 -16.10
N MET A 158 23.72 11.68 -16.95
CA MET A 158 24.53 11.13 -18.05
C MET A 158 24.75 12.16 -19.16
N VAL A 159 23.75 13.00 -19.43
CA VAL A 159 23.78 14.00 -20.51
C VAL A 159 24.46 15.31 -20.08
N CYS A 160 24.28 15.74 -18.82
CA CYS A 160 24.91 16.94 -18.27
C CYS A 160 26.33 16.72 -17.74
N GLY A 161 26.86 15.49 -17.83
CA GLY A 161 28.20 15.19 -17.34
C GLY A 161 29.32 15.90 -18.13
N PRO A 162 30.47 16.19 -17.49
CA PRO A 162 31.59 16.92 -18.12
C PRO A 162 32.24 16.19 -19.30
N THR A 163 31.86 14.94 -19.53
CA THR A 163 32.49 14.03 -20.48
C THR A 163 32.00 14.21 -21.93
N TYR A 164 30.90 14.93 -22.16
CA TYR A 164 30.34 15.10 -23.50
C TYR A 164 30.22 16.58 -23.88
N PRO A 165 31.12 17.11 -24.72
CA PRO A 165 30.92 18.41 -25.33
C PRO A 165 29.72 18.33 -26.29
N GLU A 166 28.58 18.79 -25.80
CA GLU A 166 27.47 19.44 -26.52
C GLU A 166 27.16 18.91 -27.92
N LYS A 167 26.30 17.89 -28.00
CA LYS A 167 25.36 17.80 -29.12
C LYS A 167 24.01 18.28 -28.61
N ARG A 168 23.64 19.53 -28.93
CA ARG A 168 22.36 20.16 -28.55
C ARG A 168 21.15 19.25 -28.75
N ALA A 169 21.12 18.52 -29.88
CA ALA A 169 20.07 17.53 -30.16
C ALA A 169 19.89 16.47 -29.05
N ARG A 170 20.98 16.02 -28.41
CA ARG A 170 20.90 15.07 -27.28
C ARG A 170 20.37 15.71 -26.00
N ILE A 171 20.59 17.00 -25.82
CA ILE A 171 20.06 17.76 -24.68
C ILE A 171 18.55 17.92 -24.86
N ASP A 172 18.11 18.29 -26.07
CA ASP A 172 16.68 18.41 -26.38
C ASP A 172 15.95 17.07 -26.21
N ASP A 173 16.53 15.97 -26.73
CA ASP A 173 16.00 14.60 -26.53
C ASP A 173 15.92 14.23 -25.03
N ALA A 174 16.95 14.60 -24.26
CA ALA A 174 16.98 14.33 -22.82
C ALA A 174 15.94 15.16 -22.05
N LEU A 175 15.76 16.42 -22.40
CA LEU A 175 14.76 17.30 -21.79
C LEU A 175 13.34 16.81 -22.10
N GLN A 176 13.07 16.37 -23.33
CA GLN A 176 11.79 15.76 -23.70
C GLN A 176 11.52 14.48 -22.90
N LEU A 177 12.54 13.63 -22.71
CA LEU A 177 12.41 12.42 -21.90
C LEU A 177 12.16 12.76 -20.42
N VAL A 178 12.85 13.76 -19.88
CA VAL A 178 12.63 14.23 -18.50
C VAL A 178 11.23 14.81 -18.34
N GLU A 179 10.74 15.63 -19.29
CA GLU A 179 9.37 16.13 -19.30
C GLU A 179 8.35 14.98 -19.28
N PHE A 180 8.56 13.97 -20.14
CA PHE A 180 7.70 12.79 -20.19
C PHE A 180 7.68 12.02 -18.86
N LEU A 181 8.86 11.68 -18.32
CA LEU A 181 8.98 10.90 -17.08
C LEU A 181 8.46 11.66 -15.86
N THR A 182 8.68 12.97 -15.78
CA THR A 182 8.17 13.81 -14.68
C THR A 182 6.66 13.96 -14.74
N THR A 183 6.09 14.10 -15.93
CA THR A 183 4.63 14.13 -16.15
C THR A 183 3.98 12.79 -15.80
N GLU A 184 4.60 11.68 -16.21
CA GLU A 184 4.14 10.34 -15.83
C GLU A 184 4.17 10.14 -14.31
N ALA A 185 5.28 10.50 -13.66
CA ALA A 185 5.40 10.44 -12.20
C ALA A 185 4.34 11.30 -11.51
N GLN A 186 4.09 12.51 -12.00
CA GLN A 186 3.06 13.41 -11.49
C GLN A 186 1.65 12.79 -11.60
N LEU A 187 1.35 12.13 -12.73
CA LEU A 187 0.08 11.43 -12.93
C LEU A 187 -0.08 10.25 -11.98
N GLN A 188 0.98 9.47 -11.77
CA GLN A 188 0.96 8.33 -10.85
C GLN A 188 0.78 8.78 -9.40
N ILE A 189 1.51 9.83 -8.98
CA ILE A 189 1.41 10.40 -7.63
C ILE A 189 0.02 11.00 -7.40
N SER A 190 -0.53 11.75 -8.36
CA SER A 190 -1.87 12.34 -8.20
C SER A 190 -2.97 11.27 -8.07
N LYS A 191 -2.89 10.20 -8.86
CA LYS A 191 -3.79 9.04 -8.70
C LYS A 191 -3.64 8.38 -7.33
N ALA A 192 -2.41 8.11 -6.90
CA ALA A 192 -2.14 7.52 -5.59
C ALA A 192 -2.65 8.41 -4.44
N MET A 193 -2.49 9.73 -4.56
CA MET A 193 -2.96 10.71 -3.59
C MET A 193 -4.49 10.72 -3.47
N VAL A 194 -5.22 10.67 -4.59
CA VAL A 194 -6.69 10.58 -4.57
C VAL A 194 -7.15 9.31 -3.85
N GLU A 195 -6.49 8.17 -4.07
CA GLU A 195 -6.82 6.92 -3.39
C GLU A 195 -6.48 6.96 -1.89
N CYS A 196 -5.35 7.58 -1.52
CA CYS A 196 -5.00 7.83 -0.12
C CYS A 196 -6.05 8.72 0.58
N GLN A 197 -6.52 9.78 -0.09
CA GLN A 197 -7.57 10.66 0.43
C GLN A 197 -8.91 9.93 0.59
N LYS A 198 -9.31 9.11 -0.39
CA LYS A 198 -10.52 8.27 -0.28
C LYS A 198 -10.42 7.32 0.90
N ALA A 199 -9.27 6.67 1.10
CA ALA A 199 -9.04 5.77 2.21
C ALA A 199 -9.12 6.50 3.57
N CYS A 200 -8.63 7.74 3.66
CA CYS A 200 -8.73 8.56 4.87
C CYS A 200 -10.18 8.98 5.16
N LEU A 201 -10.96 9.29 4.13
CA LEU A 201 -12.36 9.71 4.28
C LEU A 201 -13.30 8.54 4.61
N ALA A 202 -12.97 7.31 4.19
CA ALA A 202 -13.83 6.14 4.38
C ALA A 202 -14.13 5.83 5.87
N GLU A 203 -13.24 6.11 6.81
CA GLU A 203 -13.52 5.95 8.25
C GLU A 203 -14.51 6.98 8.80
N THR A 204 -14.66 8.14 8.14
CA THR A 204 -15.59 9.19 8.58
C THR A 204 -17.04 8.91 8.19
N SER A 205 -17.29 7.87 7.38
CA SER A 205 -18.64 7.37 7.08
C SER A 205 -18.93 6.13 7.93
N PRO A 206 -19.54 6.26 9.12
CA PRO A 206 -19.89 5.11 9.97
C PRO A 206 -20.98 4.19 9.38
N HIS A 207 -21.47 4.44 8.17
CA HIS A 207 -22.60 3.74 7.57
C HIS A 207 -22.41 3.48 6.06
N SER A 208 -21.80 2.35 5.72
CA SER A 208 -22.03 1.65 4.45
C SER A 208 -21.79 0.17 4.64
#